data_AF-A0A0C9YLA4-F1
#
_entry.id   AF-A0A0C9YLA4-F1
#
_cell.length_a   1.000
_cell.length_b   1.000
_cell.length_c   1.000
_cell.angle_alpha   90.00
_cell.angle_beta   90.00
_cell.angle_gamma   90.00
#
_symmetry.space_group_name_H-M   'P 1'
#
loop_
_entity.id
_entity.type
_entity.pdbx_description
1 polymer ?
#
loop_
_entity_poly.entity_id
_entity_poly.type
_entity_poly.pdbx_seq_one_letter_code
_entity_poly.pdbx_strand_id
1 'polypeptide(L)'
;YLIGPEIDSNPYRISVERIHLTSNLGLYYPDIKDEVHTAFVYSTLRTTVPSTDLETIQEIVCRASNRVFVGLPLCRDHDWIDLNSRFAVDVATDANVLNMFPKYLVP
;
A
#
# COMPACT_ATOMS: atom_id res chain seq x y z
N TYR A 1 -0.34 10.41 -15.42
CA TYR A 1 -0.94 11.70 -14.97
C TYR A 1 -1.07 11.82 -13.44
N LEU A 2 -1.50 10.77 -12.72
CA LEU A 2 -1.79 10.84 -11.27
C LEU A 2 -0.57 10.87 -10.34
N ILE A 3 0.58 10.40 -10.82
CA ILE A 3 1.82 10.30 -10.03
C ILE A 3 2.94 11.13 -10.69
N GLY A 4 2.58 12.09 -11.54
CA GLY A 4 3.51 12.87 -12.34
C GLY A 4 4.05 12.14 -13.58
N PRO A 5 4.42 12.87 -14.65
CA PRO A 5 4.84 12.28 -15.93
C PRO A 5 6.16 11.50 -15.85
N GLU A 6 7.06 11.84 -14.92
CA GLU A 6 8.33 11.13 -14.72
C GLU A 6 8.13 9.69 -14.22
N ILE A 7 7.09 9.45 -13.43
CA ILE A 7 6.77 8.13 -12.88
C ILE A 7 6.04 7.25 -13.90
N ASP A 8 5.24 7.85 -14.77
CA ASP A 8 4.48 7.17 -15.84
C ASP A 8 5.41 6.71 -17.00
N SER A 9 6.46 7.50 -17.26
CA SER A 9 7.37 7.32 -18.40
C SER A 9 8.41 6.20 -18.25
N ASN A 10 8.55 5.58 -17.08
CA ASN A 10 9.58 4.55 -16.84
C ASN A 10 8.99 3.12 -16.77
N PRO A 11 8.93 2.39 -17.90
CA PRO A 11 8.38 1.04 -17.97
C PRO A 11 9.17 -0.01 -17.18
N TYR A 12 10.35 0.33 -16.66
CA TYR A 12 11.20 -0.60 -15.92
C TYR A 12 10.96 -0.60 -14.40
N ARG A 13 10.16 0.33 -13.85
CA ARG A 13 9.97 0.44 -12.40
C ARG A 13 9.29 -0.79 -11.79
N ILE A 14 8.18 -1.23 -12.38
CA ILE A 14 7.46 -2.45 -11.95
C ILE A 14 8.35 -3.69 -12.10
N SER A 15 9.17 -3.73 -13.14
CA SER A 15 10.08 -4.85 -13.43
C SER A 15 11.20 -4.94 -12.39
N VAL A 16 11.82 -3.81 -12.03
CA VAL A 16 12.90 -3.73 -11.04
C VAL A 16 12.37 -3.97 -9.62
N GLU A 17 11.23 -3.37 -9.26
CA GLU A 17 10.53 -3.63 -8.00
C GLU A 17 10.18 -5.12 -7.89
N ARG A 18 9.64 -5.74 -8.95
CA ARG A 18 9.35 -7.18 -8.97
C ARG A 18 10.61 -8.02 -8.83
N ILE A 19 11.70 -7.70 -9.52
CA ILE A 19 12.97 -8.46 -9.46
C ILE A 19 13.57 -8.41 -8.05
N HIS A 20 13.59 -7.23 -7.41
CA HIS A 20 14.12 -7.11 -6.04
C HIS A 20 13.21 -7.75 -4.99
N LEU A 21 11.88 -7.64 -5.14
CA LEU A 21 10.91 -8.25 -4.24
C LEU A 21 10.85 -9.77 -4.38
N THR A 22 10.87 -10.33 -5.60
CA THR A 22 10.83 -11.79 -5.80
C THR A 22 12.15 -12.48 -5.49
N SER A 23 13.30 -11.83 -5.71
CA SER A 23 14.61 -12.43 -5.37
C SER A 23 14.88 -12.49 -3.87
N ASN A 24 14.29 -11.60 -3.07
CA ASN A 24 14.51 -11.50 -1.61
C ASN A 24 13.26 -11.83 -0.79
N LEU A 25 12.20 -12.36 -1.41
CA LEU A 25 10.93 -12.63 -0.73
C LEU A 25 11.09 -13.58 0.47
N GLY A 26 12.02 -14.53 0.38
CA GLY A 26 12.35 -15.43 1.48
C GLY A 26 12.97 -14.76 2.71
N LEU A 27 13.66 -13.63 2.53
CA LEU A 27 14.20 -12.82 3.63
C LEU A 27 13.12 -12.00 4.32
N TYR A 28 12.18 -11.44 3.55
CA TYR A 28 11.12 -10.58 4.08
C TYR A 28 9.90 -11.33 4.61
N TYR A 29 9.69 -12.59 4.20
CA TYR A 29 8.57 -13.41 4.65
C TYR A 29 8.37 -13.43 6.19
N PRO A 30 9.39 -13.68 7.03
CA PRO A 30 9.22 -13.66 8.48
C PRO A 30 8.77 -12.29 9.00
N ASP A 31 9.32 -11.20 8.46
CA ASP A 31 8.98 -9.83 8.86
C ASP A 31 7.57 -9.43 8.44
N ILE A 32 7.16 -9.80 7.23
CA ILE A 32 5.80 -9.56 6.73
C ILE A 32 4.80 -10.35 7.56
N LYS A 33 5.08 -11.63 7.84
CA LYS A 33 4.20 -12.49 8.64
C LYS A 33 4.02 -11.93 10.05
N ASP A 34 5.12 -11.53 10.69
CA ASP A 34 5.10 -10.89 12.01
C ASP A 34 4.27 -9.59 12.01
N GLU A 35 4.45 -8.74 10.99
CA GLU A 35 3.73 -7.47 10.92
C GLU A 35 2.24 -7.66 10.63
N VAL A 36 1.86 -8.58 9.74
CA VAL A 36 0.46 -8.91 9.47
C VAL A 36 -0.22 -9.45 10.73
N HIS A 37 0.44 -10.36 11.45
CA HIS A 37 -0.10 -10.89 12.71
C HIS A 37 -0.26 -9.77 13.75
N THR A 38 0.76 -8.93 13.91
CA THR A 38 0.72 -7.80 14.86
C THR A 38 -0.36 -6.79 14.49
N ALA A 39 -0.54 -6.49 13.20
CA ALA A 39 -1.57 -5.58 12.73
C ALA A 39 -2.98 -6.13 12.96
N PHE A 40 -3.18 -7.44 12.78
CA PHE A 40 -4.45 -8.10 13.06
C PHE A 40 -4.78 -8.14 14.56
N VAL A 41 -3.79 -8.41 15.41
CA VAL A 41 -3.96 -8.33 16.87
C VAL A 41 -4.29 -6.88 17.28
N TYR A 42 -3.61 -5.89 16.70
CA TYR A 42 -3.87 -4.49 16.98
C TYR A 42 -5.30 -4.05 16.57
N SER A 43 -5.77 -4.48 15.39
CA SER A 43 -7.13 -4.15 14.94
C SER A 43 -8.21 -4.82 15.78
N THR A 44 -8.02 -6.10 16.13
CA THR A 44 -8.94 -6.84 17.03
C THR A 44 -8.98 -6.30 18.45
N LEU A 45 -7.90 -5.65 18.93
CA LEU A 45 -7.92 -4.93 20.20
C LEU A 45 -8.66 -3.58 20.12
N ARG A 46 -8.70 -2.95 18.94
CA ARG A 46 -9.42 -1.68 18.71
C ARG A 46 -10.93 -1.86 18.62
N THR A 47 -11.42 -3.01 18.17
CA THR A 47 -12.87 -3.24 17.95
C THR A 47 -13.35 -4.50 18.66
N THR A 48 -14.37 -4.38 19.52
CA THR A 48 -15.02 -5.53 20.21
C THR A 48 -15.74 -6.47 19.24
N VAL A 49 -15.94 -6.04 17.99
CA VAL A 49 -16.52 -6.83 16.90
C VAL A 49 -15.42 -7.03 15.85
N PRO A 50 -15.18 -8.27 15.36
CA PRO A 50 -14.33 -8.49 14.21
C PRO A 50 -15.06 -7.99 12.96
N SER A 51 -15.03 -6.69 12.72
CA SER A 51 -15.48 -6.13 11.46
C SER A 51 -14.31 -6.18 10.49
N THR A 52 -14.46 -7.05 9.48
CA THR A 52 -13.57 -7.13 8.32
C THR A 52 -13.88 -5.95 7.40
N ASP A 53 -13.66 -4.74 7.91
CA ASP A 53 -13.89 -3.53 7.15
C ASP A 53 -12.72 -3.32 6.18
N LEU A 54 -13.04 -2.73 5.03
CA LEU A 54 -12.06 -2.45 3.98
C LEU A 54 -10.90 -1.59 4.51
N GLU A 55 -11.20 -0.65 5.41
CA GLU A 55 -10.21 0.21 6.07
C GLU A 55 -9.20 -0.60 6.90
N THR A 56 -9.67 -1.60 7.66
CA THR A 56 -8.80 -2.48 8.44
C THR A 56 -7.86 -3.29 7.55
N ILE A 57 -8.37 -3.80 6.42
CA ILE A 57 -7.54 -4.53 5.45
C ILE A 57 -6.51 -3.59 4.82
N GLN A 58 -6.92 -2.37 4.43
CA GLN A 58 -6.02 -1.37 3.88
C GLN A 58 -4.91 -0.99 4.86
N GLU A 59 -5.22 -0.83 6.15
CA GLU A 59 -4.22 -0.56 7.19
C GLU A 59 -3.21 -1.70 7.31
N ILE A 60 -3.68 -2.95 7.37
CA ILE A 60 -2.83 -4.15 7.46
C ILE A 60 -1.89 -4.23 6.24
N VAL A 61 -2.42 -4.02 5.04
CA VAL A 61 -1.63 -4.06 3.80
C VAL A 61 -0.61 -2.92 3.79
N CYS A 62 -1.01 -1.70 4.16
CA CYS A 62 -0.12 -0.54 4.23
C CYS A 62 1.05 -0.80 5.19
N ARG A 63 0.78 -1.32 6.39
CA ARG A 63 1.81 -1.67 7.38
C ARG A 63 2.76 -2.75 6.89
N ALA A 64 2.22 -3.83 6.30
CA ALA A 64 3.02 -4.93 5.77
C ALA A 64 3.92 -4.48 4.61
N SER A 65 3.40 -3.67 3.69
CA SER A 65 4.18 -3.07 2.60
C SER A 65 5.26 -2.13 3.14
N ASN A 66 4.92 -1.27 4.09
CA ASN A 66 5.88 -0.36 4.72
C ASN A 66 6.96 -1.13 5.50
N ARG A 67 6.66 -2.26 6.12
CA ARG A 67 7.66 -3.12 6.78
C ARG A 67 8.74 -3.62 5.80
N VAL A 68 8.38 -3.85 4.54
CA VAL A 68 9.32 -4.28 3.48
C VAL A 68 10.07 -3.10 2.88
N PHE A 69 9.38 -1.98 2.63
CA PHE A 69 9.97 -0.84 1.91
C PHE A 69 10.75 0.14 2.79
N VAL A 70 10.24 0.45 3.98
CA VAL A 70 10.83 1.43 4.90
C VAL A 70 11.31 0.82 6.22
N GLY A 71 10.74 -0.31 6.63
CA GLY A 71 11.07 -0.99 7.89
C GLY A 71 10.51 -0.28 9.13
N LEU A 72 10.99 -0.71 10.30
CA LEU A 72 10.64 -0.11 11.58
C LEU A 72 11.50 1.15 11.84
N PRO A 73 10.98 2.18 12.56
CA PRO A 73 9.66 2.24 13.21
C PRO A 73 8.53 2.79 12.32
N LEU A 74 8.87 3.36 11.16
CA LEU A 74 7.93 4.08 10.27
C LEU A 74 6.75 3.23 9.81
N CYS A 75 6.91 1.91 9.67
CA CYS A 75 5.80 1.03 9.30
C CYS A 75 4.67 0.95 10.33
N ARG A 76 4.86 1.46 11.55
CA ARG A 76 3.85 1.51 12.64
C ARG A 76 3.41 2.93 12.98
N ASP A 77 4.01 3.93 12.34
CA ASP A 77 3.65 5.33 12.57
C ASP A 77 2.26 5.59 11.97
N HIS A 78 1.33 6.06 12.81
CA HIS A 78 -0.06 6.26 12.40
C HIS A 78 -0.20 7.37 11.36
N ASP A 79 0.61 8.43 11.46
CA ASP A 79 0.57 9.55 10.50
C ASP A 79 1.14 9.11 9.16
N TRP A 80 2.17 8.25 9.18
CA TRP A 80 2.73 7.64 7.97
C TRP A 80 1.73 6.70 7.29
N ILE A 81 1.04 5.85 8.06
CA ILE A 81 0.05 4.91 7.55
C ILE A 81 -1.14 5.67 6.95
N ASP A 82 -1.66 6.67 7.65
CA ASP A 82 -2.79 7.49 7.19
C ASP A 82 -2.44 8.25 5.90
N LEU A 83 -1.26 8.85 5.83
CA LEU A 83 -0.79 9.53 4.62
C LEU A 83 -0.67 8.59 3.42
N ASN A 84 -0.06 7.43 3.60
CA ASN A 84 0.11 6.46 2.50
C ASN A 84 -1.22 5.82 2.09
N SER A 85 -2.10 5.53 3.05
CA SER A 85 -3.42 4.96 2.78
C SER A 85 -4.29 5.93 2.00
N ARG A 86 -4.36 7.21 2.43
CA ARG A 86 -5.11 8.26 1.73
C ARG A 86 -4.59 8.48 0.32
N PHE A 87 -3.26 8.60 0.16
CA PHE A 87 -2.66 8.74 -1.15
C PHE A 87 -3.03 7.57 -2.09
N ALA A 88 -3.01 6.34 -1.59
CA ALA A 88 -3.40 5.17 -2.38
C ALA A 88 -4.89 5.19 -2.78
N VAL A 89 -5.78 5.61 -1.88
CA VAL A 89 -7.22 5.75 -2.13
C VAL A 89 -7.50 6.87 -3.14
N ASP A 90 -6.84 8.02 -2.99
CA ASP A 90 -6.99 9.17 -3.88
C ASP A 90 -6.55 8.82 -5.30
N VAL A 91 -5.37 8.21 -5.44
CA VAL A 91 -4.87 7.75 -6.74
C VAL A 91 -5.80 6.71 -7.37
N ALA A 92 -6.34 5.76 -6.60
CA ALA A 92 -7.28 4.77 -7.11
C ALA A 92 -8.61 5.41 -7.54
N THR A 93 -9.11 6.37 -6.76
CA THR A 93 -10.35 7.09 -7.06
C THR A 93 -10.19 7.94 -8.30
N ASP A 94 -9.12 8.73 -8.38
CA ASP A 94 -8.83 9.57 -9.53
C ASP A 94 -8.58 8.73 -10.79
N ALA A 95 -7.91 7.57 -10.67
CA ALA A 95 -7.73 6.64 -11.79
C ALA A 95 -9.07 6.10 -12.30
N ASN A 96 -10.00 5.77 -11.40
CA ASN A 96 -11.34 5.33 -11.77
C ASN A 96 -12.14 6.46 -12.43
N VAL A 97 -12.03 7.69 -11.92
CA VAL A 97 -12.66 8.87 -12.51
C VAL A 97 -12.11 9.13 -13.91
N LEU A 98 -10.78 9.14 -14.08
CA LEU A 98 -10.14 9.33 -15.39
C LEU A 98 -10.52 8.22 -16.37
N ASN A 99 -10.57 6.96 -15.93
CA ASN A 99 -10.95 5.82 -16.78
C ASN A 99 -12.43 5.84 -17.19
N MET A 100 -13.28 6.62 -16.51
CA MET A 100 -14.68 6.80 -16.89
C MET A 100 -14.84 7.73 -18.10
N PHE A 101 -13.83 8.56 -18.40
CA PHE A 101 -13.82 9.43 -19.58
C PHE A 101 -13.06 8.78 -20.74
N PRO A 102 -13.52 8.98 -22.00
CA PRO A 102 -12.74 8.60 -23.17
C PRO A 102 -11.37 9.29 -23.15
N LYS A 103 -10.30 8.58 -23.55
CA LYS A 103 -8.90 9.05 -23.47
C LYS A 103 -8.61 10.42 -24.12
N TYR A 104 -9.51 10.93 -24.97
CA TYR A 104 -9.39 12.23 -25.64
C TYR A 104 -10.10 13.39 -24.89
N LEU A 105 -10.87 13.10 -23.84
CA LEU A 105 -11.51 14.08 -22.95
C LEU A 105 -10.82 14.17 -21.58
N VAL A 106 -9.85 13.30 -21.33
CA VAL A 106 -8.97 13.37 -20.17
C VAL A 106 -7.93 14.47 -20.45
N PRO A 107 -7.79 15.48 -19.58
CA PRO A 107 -6.79 16.55 -19.72
C PRO A 107 -5.35 16.07 -19.51
#